data_AF-A0AA42X4F2-F1
#
_entry.id   AF-A0AA42X4F2-F1
#
_cell.length_a   1.000
_cell.length_b   1.000
_cell.length_c   1.000
_cell.angle_alpha   90.00
_cell.angle_beta   90.00
_cell.angle_gamma   90.00
#
_symmetry.space_group_name_H-M   'P 1'
#
loop_
_entity.id
_entity.type
_entity.pdbx_description
1 polymer ?
#
loop_
_entity_poly.entity_id
_entity_poly.type
_entity_poly.pdbx_seq_one_letter_code
_entity_poly.pdbx_strand_id
1 'polypeptide(L)'
;MIDLSLPPRQVLAALINASNTEKLQVSDVDFGVPTVNSDHSRNTKIIVTAKPESPWDTYQAFYYNRMHIGDDVFTTLNTDFTYVEGMTKADLIAKINERWGINLTDDDYTMSELPSGNGTVTITAKPGSLNYIGAGDVRLIASKIPLDVAFPNNVLDGLTYTPPVAP
;
A
#
# COMPACT_ATOMS: atom_id res chain seq x y z
N MET A 1 -15.44 12.24 7.99
CA MET A 1 -14.69 11.16 7.30
C MET A 1 -13.22 11.36 7.63
N ILE A 2 -12.47 10.30 7.92
CA ILE A 2 -11.03 10.39 8.23
C ILE A 2 -10.26 10.40 6.90
N ASP A 3 -9.30 11.32 6.77
CA ASP A 3 -8.43 11.43 5.60
C ASP A 3 -7.23 10.49 5.77
N LEU A 4 -7.15 9.47 4.91
CA LEU A 4 -6.09 8.45 4.92
C LEU A 4 -4.85 8.84 4.12
N SER A 5 -4.89 9.97 3.41
CA SER A 5 -3.73 10.53 2.69
C SER A 5 -2.74 11.22 3.65
N LEU A 6 -3.16 11.48 4.89
CA LEU A 6 -2.28 12.02 5.92
C LEU A 6 -1.28 10.96 6.41
N PRO A 7 -0.12 11.37 6.95
CA PRO A 7 0.81 10.46 7.62
C PRO A 7 0.10 9.61 8.69
N PRO A 8 0.47 8.33 8.89
CA PRO A 8 -0.27 7.42 9.77
C PRO A 8 -0.52 7.93 11.19
N ARG A 9 0.46 8.62 11.79
CA ARG A 9 0.29 9.25 13.13
C ARG A 9 -0.75 10.37 13.13
N GLN A 10 -0.87 11.14 12.05
CA GLN A 10 -1.89 12.19 11.92
C GLN A 10 -3.28 11.58 11.73
N VAL A 11 -3.41 10.48 10.98
CA VAL A 11 -4.66 9.73 10.86
C VAL A 11 -5.17 9.27 12.22
N LEU A 12 -4.29 8.65 13.02
CA LEU A 12 -4.65 8.19 14.36
C LEU A 12 -4.95 9.35 15.32
N ALA A 13 -4.18 10.44 15.28
CA ALA A 13 -4.47 11.64 16.05
C ALA A 13 -5.84 12.23 15.68
N ALA A 14 -6.20 12.29 14.39
CA ALA A 14 -7.51 12.74 13.93
C ALA A 14 -8.64 11.85 14.47
N LEU A 15 -8.44 10.52 14.50
CA LEU A 15 -9.41 9.57 15.08
C LEU A 15 -9.60 9.81 16.59
N ILE A 16 -8.52 10.00 17.33
CA ILE A 16 -8.56 10.33 18.77
C ILE A 16 -9.29 11.66 18.96
N ASN A 17 -8.92 12.70 18.22
CA ASN A 17 -9.50 14.03 18.32
C ASN A 17 -10.97 14.11 17.91
N ALA A 18 -11.43 13.24 17.02
CA ALA A 18 -12.84 13.15 16.64
C ALA A 18 -13.72 12.62 17.78
N SER A 19 -13.13 11.87 18.72
CA SER A 19 -13.86 11.21 19.82
C SER A 19 -13.69 11.93 21.16
N ASN A 20 -12.90 13.01 21.22
CA ASN A 20 -12.53 13.70 22.46
C ASN A 20 -12.69 15.22 22.34
N THR A 21 -12.95 15.87 23.48
CA THR A 21 -13.07 17.34 23.55
C THR A 21 -11.72 18.01 23.30
N GLU A 22 -10.70 17.58 24.05
CA GLU A 22 -9.32 18.05 23.88
C GLU A 22 -8.72 17.56 22.55
N LYS A 23 -7.76 18.33 22.02
CA LYS A 23 -7.14 18.07 20.72
C LYS A 23 -5.65 17.74 20.88
N LEU A 24 -5.34 16.47 20.71
CA LEU A 24 -3.99 15.92 20.65
C LEU A 24 -3.27 16.39 19.39
N GLN A 25 -2.07 16.95 19.55
CA GLN A 25 -1.14 17.17 18.44
C GLN A 25 -0.12 16.02 18.39
N VAL A 26 0.25 15.61 17.19
CA VAL A 26 1.25 14.53 17.00
C VAL A 26 2.62 14.90 17.57
N SER A 27 2.94 16.20 17.64
CA SER A 27 4.18 16.69 18.26
C SER A 27 4.28 16.37 19.74
N ASP A 28 3.15 16.31 20.44
CA ASP A 28 3.08 16.35 21.91
C ASP A 28 3.08 14.95 22.53
N VAL A 29 3.09 13.90 21.70
CA VAL A 29 2.99 12.52 22.13
C VAL A 29 3.89 11.60 21.32
N ASP A 30 4.24 10.47 21.93
CA ASP A 30 4.82 9.33 21.25
C ASP A 30 3.79 8.20 21.13
N PHE A 31 3.61 7.74 19.90
CA PHE A 31 2.78 6.59 19.57
C PHE A 31 3.61 5.31 19.71
N GLY A 32 3.20 4.42 20.61
CA GLY A 32 3.81 3.11 20.75
C GLY A 32 3.52 2.18 19.56
N VAL A 33 4.00 0.95 19.65
CA VAL A 33 3.71 -0.07 18.63
C VAL A 33 2.29 -0.61 18.85
N PRO A 34 1.43 -0.66 17.81
CA PRO A 34 0.11 -1.24 17.93
C PRO A 34 0.18 -2.76 18.16
N THR A 35 -0.69 -3.28 19.02
CA THR A 35 -0.82 -4.72 19.29
C THR A 35 -2.23 -5.21 19.01
N VAL A 36 -2.38 -6.49 18.71
CA VAL A 36 -3.70 -7.13 18.62
C VAL A 36 -4.42 -6.99 19.96
N ASN A 37 -5.71 -6.68 19.91
CA ASN A 37 -6.54 -6.52 21.09
C ASN A 37 -7.71 -7.51 21.10
N SER A 38 -7.94 -8.12 22.26
CA SER A 38 -9.10 -8.97 22.56
C SER A 38 -10.01 -8.41 23.66
N ASP A 39 -9.59 -7.33 24.34
CA ASP A 39 -10.28 -6.83 25.54
C ASP A 39 -11.52 -5.98 25.21
N HIS A 40 -11.64 -5.52 23.96
CA HIS A 40 -12.72 -4.67 23.48
C HIS A 40 -13.16 -5.09 22.07
N SER A 41 -14.27 -4.55 21.56
CA SER A 41 -14.75 -4.75 20.18
C SER A 41 -13.83 -4.17 19.09
N ARG A 42 -12.66 -3.67 19.48
CA ARG A 42 -11.65 -3.07 18.61
C ARG A 42 -10.48 -4.03 18.43
N ASN A 43 -10.01 -4.20 17.20
CA ASN A 43 -8.98 -5.18 16.86
C ASN A 43 -7.55 -4.79 17.28
N THR A 44 -7.33 -3.53 17.66
CA THR A 44 -6.00 -2.98 17.95
C THR A 44 -5.99 -2.17 19.24
N LYS A 45 -4.92 -2.31 20.02
CA LYS A 45 -4.56 -1.47 21.17
C LYS A 45 -3.25 -0.75 20.87
N ILE A 46 -3.13 0.49 21.32
CA ILE A 46 -1.89 1.26 21.27
C ILE A 46 -1.73 2.06 22.56
N ILE A 47 -0.50 2.20 23.04
CA ILE A 47 -0.16 3.12 24.13
C ILE A 47 0.32 4.43 23.51
N VAL A 48 -0.29 5.54 23.91
CA VAL A 48 0.13 6.88 23.54
C VAL A 48 0.68 7.55 24.80
N THR A 49 1.92 8.01 24.74
CA THR A 49 2.64 8.59 25.87
C THR A 49 2.84 10.07 25.66
N ALA A 50 2.49 10.91 26.63
CA ALA A 50 2.76 12.34 26.55
C ALA A 50 4.27 12.59 26.63
N LYS A 51 4.76 13.51 25.79
CA LYS A 51 6.16 13.94 25.83
C LYS A 51 6.40 14.96 26.95
N PRO A 52 7.65 15.16 27.41
CA PRO A 52 7.95 16.11 28.48
C PRO A 52 7.47 17.56 28.22
N GLU A 53 7.45 17.98 26.97
CA GLU A 53 7.00 19.31 26.53
C GLU A 53 5.48 19.42 26.29
N SER A 54 4.76 18.30 26.43
CA SER A 54 3.31 18.21 26.25
C SER A 54 2.56 18.93 27.37
N PRO A 55 1.33 19.44 27.13
CA PRO A 55 0.46 19.93 28.19
C PRO A 55 -0.09 18.81 29.09
N TRP A 56 0.13 17.54 28.74
CA TRP A 56 -0.32 16.37 29.51
C TRP A 56 0.86 15.65 30.16
N ASP A 57 0.62 15.04 31.31
CA ASP A 57 1.53 14.07 31.91
C ASP A 57 0.94 12.65 31.74
N THR A 58 1.79 11.62 31.78
CA THR A 58 1.43 10.19 31.69
C THR A 58 1.15 9.61 30.29
N TYR A 59 0.59 8.39 30.25
CA TYR A 59 0.26 7.63 29.05
C TYR A 59 -1.17 7.10 29.12
N GLN A 60 -1.77 6.86 27.96
CA GLN A 60 -3.12 6.31 27.84
C GLN A 60 -3.16 5.20 26.77
N ALA A 61 -3.92 4.14 27.05
CA ALA A 61 -4.24 3.14 26.06
C ALA A 61 -5.43 3.58 25.20
N PHE A 62 -5.28 3.49 23.88
CA PHE A 62 -6.35 3.69 22.91
C PHE A 62 -6.64 2.38 22.19
N TYR A 63 -7.92 2.18 21.86
CA TYR A 63 -8.42 0.98 21.21
C TYR A 63 -9.16 1.38 19.93
N TYR A 64 -8.77 0.81 18.80
CA TYR A 64 -9.31 1.16 17.48
C TYR A 64 -9.23 -0.01 16.50
N ASN A 65 -9.88 0.14 15.35
CA ASN A 65 -9.79 -0.83 14.27
C ASN A 65 -8.77 -0.35 13.25
N ARG A 66 -7.74 -1.17 13.01
CA ARG A 66 -6.94 -1.08 11.78
C ARG A 66 -7.72 -1.70 10.63
N MET A 67 -7.53 -1.14 9.44
CA MET A 67 -8.15 -1.63 8.21
C MET A 67 -7.37 -2.82 7.67
N HIS A 68 -8.06 -3.82 7.16
CA HIS A 68 -7.43 -4.90 6.43
C HIS A 68 -7.06 -4.43 5.02
N ILE A 69 -5.76 -4.44 4.68
CA ILE A 69 -5.27 -3.79 3.45
C ILE A 69 -5.85 -4.40 2.17
N GLY A 70 -6.04 -5.72 2.11
CA GLY A 70 -6.73 -6.38 1.00
C GLY A 70 -8.22 -6.04 1.01
N ASP A 71 -8.93 -6.59 1.99
CA ASP A 71 -10.39 -6.56 2.09
C ASP A 71 -11.03 -5.16 2.20
N ASP A 72 -10.40 -4.20 2.88
CA ASP A 72 -11.00 -2.88 3.12
C ASP A 72 -10.49 -1.81 2.16
N VAL A 73 -9.24 -1.91 1.68
CA VAL A 73 -8.62 -0.90 0.82
C VAL A 73 -8.66 -1.31 -0.65
N PHE A 74 -8.03 -2.45 -0.99
CA PHE A 74 -7.87 -2.86 -2.38
C PHE A 74 -9.14 -3.38 -3.05
N THR A 75 -10.21 -3.67 -2.30
CA THR A 75 -11.50 -4.10 -2.87
C THR A 75 -12.31 -2.97 -3.53
N THR A 76 -11.98 -1.72 -3.23
CA THR A 76 -12.81 -0.57 -3.61
C THR A 76 -12.60 -0.09 -5.05
N LEU A 77 -11.47 -0.45 -5.68
CA LEU A 77 -11.08 -0.02 -7.03
C LEU A 77 -10.38 -1.15 -7.79
N ASN A 78 -10.08 -0.90 -9.06
CA ASN A 78 -9.28 -1.82 -9.86
C ASN A 78 -7.87 -1.99 -9.26
N THR A 79 -7.48 -3.24 -9.02
CA THR A 79 -6.17 -3.65 -8.51
C THR A 79 -5.13 -3.90 -9.61
N ASP A 80 -5.47 -3.70 -10.87
CA ASP A 80 -4.55 -3.80 -12.01
C ASP A 80 -3.73 -2.51 -12.18
N PHE A 81 -2.41 -2.64 -12.21
CA PHE A 81 -1.44 -1.59 -12.47
C PHE A 81 -0.64 -1.90 -13.72
N THR A 82 -0.41 -0.88 -14.54
CA THR A 82 0.41 -1.02 -15.73
C THR A 82 1.89 -1.14 -15.35
N TYR A 83 2.50 -2.27 -15.66
CA TYR A 83 3.94 -2.48 -15.52
C TYR A 83 4.69 -1.79 -16.66
N VAL A 84 5.76 -1.11 -16.28
CA VAL A 84 6.73 -0.49 -17.17
C VAL A 84 8.10 -1.08 -16.81
N GLU A 85 8.90 -1.39 -17.82
CA GLU A 85 10.25 -1.90 -17.60
C GLU A 85 11.07 -0.95 -16.69
N GLY A 86 11.71 -1.51 -15.67
CA GLY A 86 12.44 -0.73 -14.66
C GLY A 86 11.59 -0.17 -13.52
N MET A 87 10.28 -0.45 -13.46
CA MET A 87 9.41 -0.08 -12.33
C MET A 87 9.97 -0.62 -11.01
N THR A 88 10.07 0.26 -10.01
CA THR A 88 10.51 -0.07 -8.65
C THR A 88 9.33 -0.29 -7.69
N LYS A 89 9.60 -0.86 -6.51
CA LYS A 89 8.58 -1.00 -5.45
C LYS A 89 8.02 0.36 -5.02
N ALA A 90 8.88 1.38 -4.95
CA ALA A 90 8.49 2.75 -4.62
C ALA A 90 7.54 3.35 -5.68
N ASP A 91 7.78 3.10 -6.96
CA ASP A 91 6.90 3.56 -8.04
C ASP A 91 5.51 2.93 -7.95
N LEU A 92 5.44 1.63 -7.66
CA LEU A 92 4.18 0.93 -7.46
C LEU A 92 3.42 1.50 -6.26
N ILE A 93 4.09 1.72 -5.12
CA ILE A 93 3.46 2.30 -3.94
C ILE A 93 2.98 3.73 -4.17
N ALA A 94 3.74 4.55 -4.91
CA ALA A 94 3.30 5.89 -5.28
C ALA A 94 1.98 5.84 -6.08
N LYS A 95 1.86 4.91 -7.04
CA LYS A 95 0.63 4.70 -7.81
C LYS A 95 -0.52 4.18 -6.95
N ILE A 96 -0.25 3.33 -5.96
CA ILE A 96 -1.24 2.82 -5.02
C ILE A 96 -1.76 3.97 -4.14
N ASN A 97 -0.86 4.76 -3.56
CA ASN A 97 -1.19 5.92 -2.74
C ASN A 97 -2.05 6.93 -3.51
N GLU A 98 -1.67 7.24 -4.75
CA GLU A 98 -2.44 8.12 -5.63
C GLU A 98 -3.84 7.53 -5.94
N ARG A 99 -3.91 6.25 -6.31
CA ARG A 99 -5.17 5.61 -6.72
C ARG A 99 -6.20 5.56 -5.60
N TRP A 100 -5.77 5.21 -4.39
CA TRP A 100 -6.69 5.02 -3.26
C TRP A 100 -6.76 6.22 -2.32
N GLY A 101 -5.99 7.29 -2.56
CA GLY A 101 -5.95 8.45 -1.67
C GLY A 101 -5.44 8.09 -0.27
N ILE A 102 -4.43 7.21 -0.21
CA ILE A 102 -3.81 6.74 1.02
C ILE A 102 -2.34 7.13 1.08
N ASN A 103 -1.71 6.91 2.23
CA ASN A 103 -0.28 7.18 2.44
C ASN A 103 0.43 5.97 3.04
N LEU A 104 0.58 4.91 2.26
CA LEU A 104 1.45 3.79 2.60
C LEU A 104 2.90 4.24 2.53
N THR A 105 3.61 4.07 3.64
CA THR A 105 5.04 4.31 3.75
C THR A 105 5.77 2.99 3.97
N ASP A 106 7.10 2.98 3.84
CA ASP A 106 7.89 1.75 4.06
C ASP A 106 7.73 1.18 5.48
N ASP A 107 7.29 1.98 6.45
CA ASP A 107 6.99 1.51 7.82
C ASP A 107 5.67 0.71 7.90
N ASP A 108 4.80 0.84 6.91
CA ASP A 108 3.46 0.24 6.93
C ASP A 108 3.41 -1.15 6.31
N TYR A 109 4.31 -1.49 5.38
CA TYR A 109 4.18 -2.70 4.59
C TYR A 109 5.50 -3.43 4.33
N THR A 110 5.37 -4.72 4.01
CA THR A 110 6.35 -5.48 3.23
C THR A 110 5.69 -5.86 1.90
N MET A 111 6.49 -6.00 0.85
CA MET A 111 6.01 -6.31 -0.48
C MET A 111 6.81 -7.48 -1.07
N SER A 112 6.12 -8.40 -1.73
CA SER A 112 6.75 -9.44 -2.54
C SER A 112 7.66 -8.84 -3.62
N GLU A 113 8.48 -9.68 -4.25
CA GLU A 113 9.25 -9.23 -5.41
C GLU A 113 8.33 -8.81 -6.56
N LEU A 114 8.76 -7.80 -7.32
CA LEU A 114 8.02 -7.36 -8.49
C LEU A 114 8.26 -8.35 -9.63
N PRO A 115 7.20 -8.87 -10.29
CA PRO A 115 7.36 -9.71 -11.45
C PRO A 115 7.90 -8.89 -12.64
N SER A 116 8.70 -9.54 -13.49
CA SER A 116 9.12 -8.96 -14.78
C SER A 116 7.96 -9.07 -15.78
N GLY A 117 7.07 -8.07 -15.79
CA GLY A 117 5.90 -8.02 -16.69
C GLY A 117 4.58 -8.32 -15.98
N ASN A 118 3.83 -9.30 -16.49
CA ASN A 118 2.56 -9.68 -15.90
C ASN A 118 2.79 -10.48 -14.60
N GLY A 119 2.03 -10.16 -13.55
CA GLY A 119 2.03 -10.99 -12.35
C GLY A 119 1.25 -10.36 -11.21
N THR A 120 1.35 -10.98 -10.03
CA THR A 120 0.70 -10.49 -8.81
C THR A 120 1.79 -10.07 -7.82
N VAL A 121 1.54 -8.94 -7.16
CA VAL A 121 2.37 -8.42 -6.08
C VAL A 121 1.53 -8.43 -4.81
N THR A 122 2.02 -9.13 -3.79
CA THR A 122 1.38 -9.18 -2.48
C THR A 122 1.99 -8.10 -1.59
N ILE A 123 1.11 -7.29 -0.98
CA ILE A 123 1.45 -6.26 -0.02
C ILE A 123 0.90 -6.68 1.32
N THR A 124 1.78 -6.85 2.29
CA THR A 124 1.45 -7.30 3.64
C THR A 124 1.70 -6.17 4.61
N ALA A 125 0.70 -5.80 5.39
CA ALA A 125 0.86 -4.79 6.43
C ALA A 125 1.85 -5.29 7.50
N LYS A 126 2.82 -4.46 7.85
CA LYS A 126 3.75 -4.73 8.95
C LYS A 126 2.97 -4.75 10.28
N PRO A 127 3.36 -5.60 11.25
CA PRO A 127 2.71 -5.63 12.55
C PRO A 127 2.62 -4.27 13.24
N GLY A 128 3.63 -3.41 13.05
CA GLY A 128 3.71 -2.07 13.60
C GLY A 128 2.97 -0.98 12.81
N SER A 129 2.36 -1.28 11.66
CA SER A 129 1.58 -0.28 10.92
C SER A 129 0.43 0.23 11.78
N LEU A 130 0.31 1.55 11.87
CA LEU A 130 -0.73 2.20 12.67
C LEU A 130 -2.10 2.06 12.02
N ASN A 131 -2.19 1.99 10.70
CA ASN A 131 -3.47 2.06 10.01
C ASN A 131 -3.94 0.72 9.45
N TYR A 132 -3.00 -0.20 9.16
CA TYR A 132 -3.26 -1.37 8.34
C TYR A 132 -2.91 -2.70 9.04
N ILE A 133 -3.66 -3.75 8.69
CA ILE A 133 -3.39 -5.15 9.02
C ILE A 133 -3.61 -6.04 7.79
N GLY A 134 -3.18 -7.29 7.89
CA GLY A 134 -3.45 -8.30 6.87
C GLY A 134 -2.59 -8.14 5.62
N ALA A 135 -3.06 -8.71 4.51
CA ALA A 135 -2.39 -8.66 3.23
C ALA A 135 -3.39 -8.45 2.10
N GLY A 136 -2.91 -7.95 0.97
CA GLY A 136 -3.70 -7.72 -0.23
C GLY A 136 -2.85 -7.83 -1.48
N ASP A 137 -3.49 -8.25 -2.57
CA ASP A 137 -2.84 -8.47 -3.85
C ASP A 137 -3.19 -7.35 -4.84
N VAL A 138 -2.19 -6.90 -5.58
CA VAL A 138 -2.35 -6.08 -6.77
C VAL A 138 -1.76 -6.80 -7.98
N ARG A 139 -2.31 -6.55 -9.16
CA ARG A 139 -1.86 -7.21 -10.39
C ARG A 139 -1.06 -6.22 -11.22
N LEU A 140 0.10 -6.66 -11.68
CA LEU A 140 0.87 -5.96 -12.70
C LEU A 140 0.49 -6.50 -14.07
N ILE A 141 0.18 -5.59 -14.98
CA ILE A 141 -0.14 -5.87 -16.38
C ILE A 141 0.90 -5.16 -17.24
N ALA A 142 1.74 -5.92 -17.93
CA ALA A 142 2.76 -5.41 -18.84
C ALA A 142 2.15 -4.42 -19.84
N SER A 143 2.76 -3.24 -19.94
CA SER A 143 2.43 -2.29 -20.99
C SER A 143 2.54 -2.99 -22.35
N LYS A 144 1.56 -2.75 -23.22
CA LYS A 144 1.66 -3.17 -24.61
C LYS A 144 2.81 -2.39 -25.25
N ILE A 145 3.79 -3.11 -25.80
CA ILE A 145 4.78 -2.51 -26.70
C ILE A 145 4.06 -2.28 -28.05
N PRO A 146 4.07 -1.06 -28.60
CA PRO A 146 3.55 -0.81 -29.93
C PRO A 146 4.20 -1.76 -30.96
N LEU A 147 3.40 -2.29 -31.88
CA LEU A 147 3.85 -3.34 -32.80
C LEU A 147 4.99 -2.87 -33.71
N ASP A 148 4.97 -1.62 -34.11
CA ASP A 148 6.01 -0.93 -34.88
C ASP A 148 7.31 -0.74 -34.10
N VAL A 149 7.25 -0.61 -32.78
CA VAL A 149 8.44 -0.61 -31.93
C VAL A 149 9.01 -2.03 -31.76
N ALA A 150 8.14 -3.03 -31.56
CA ALA A 150 8.57 -4.43 -31.41
C ALA A 150 9.07 -5.06 -32.72
N PHE A 151 8.49 -4.66 -33.85
CA PHE A 151 8.80 -5.13 -35.19
C PHE A 151 9.07 -3.91 -36.09
N PRO A 152 10.24 -3.26 -35.93
CA PRO A 152 10.55 -2.04 -36.66
C PRO A 152 10.77 -2.27 -38.16
N ASN A 153 11.11 -3.51 -38.55
CA ASN A 153 11.21 -3.87 -39.96
C ASN A 153 9.83 -4.24 -40.50
N ASN A 154 9.22 -3.32 -41.25
CA ASN A 154 7.96 -3.55 -41.96
C ASN A 154 8.16 -4.03 -43.42
N VAL A 155 9.40 -4.31 -43.83
CA VAL A 155 9.73 -4.87 -45.15
C VAL A 155 10.25 -6.30 -44.97
N LEU A 156 9.45 -7.26 -45.41
CA LEU A 156 9.78 -8.68 -45.31
C LEU A 156 10.30 -9.22 -46.64
N ASP A 157 11.31 -10.07 -46.60
CA ASP A 157 11.73 -10.86 -47.76
C ASP A 157 10.60 -11.86 -48.08
N GLY A 158 10.07 -11.82 -49.30
CA GLY A 158 8.90 -12.60 -49.71
C GLY A 158 9.04 -14.12 -49.47
N LEU A 159 7.92 -14.84 -49.54
CA LEU A 159 7.89 -16.28 -49.27
C LEU A 159 8.66 -17.07 -50.35
N THR A 160 9.68 -17.85 -49.94
CA THR A 160 10.38 -18.79 -50.83
C THR A 160 9.87 -20.21 -50.64
N TYR A 161 9.56 -20.90 -51.74
CA TYR A 161 9.20 -22.32 -51.72
C TYR A 161 10.44 -23.20 -51.88
N THR A 162 10.68 -24.09 -50.93
CA THR A 162 11.69 -25.16 -51.04
C THR A 162 10.96 -26.49 -51.29
N PRO A 163 11.04 -27.07 -52.50
CA PRO A 163 10.44 -28.36 -52.76
C PRO A 163 11.11 -29.47 -51.93
N PRO A 164 10.38 -30.54 -51.56
CA PRO A 164 10.98 -31.69 -50.89
C PRO A 164 12.07 -32.33 -51.75
N VAL A 165 13.20 -32.70 -51.14
CA VAL A 165 14.24 -33.48 -51.82
C VAL A 165 13.70 -34.88 -52.07
N ALA A 166 13.70 -35.33 -53.33
CA ALA A 166 13.33 -36.69 -53.68
C ALA A 166 14.30 -37.70 -53.02
N PRO A 167 13.81 -38.87 -52.58
CA PRO A 167 14.63 -39.89 -51.91
C PRO A 167 15.74 -40.47 -52.80
#